data_AF-A0A8H4XVS7-F1
#
_entry.id   AF-A0A8H4XVS7-F1
#
_cell.length_a   1.000
_cell.length_b   1.000
_cell.length_c   1.000
_cell.angle_alpha   90.00
_cell.angle_beta   90.00
_cell.angle_gamma   90.00
#
_symmetry.space_group_name_H-M   'P 1'
#
loop_
_entity.id
_entity.type
_entity.pdbx_description
1 polymer ?
#
loop_
_entity_poly.entity_id
_entity_poly.type
_entity_poly.pdbx_seq_one_letter_code
_entity_poly.pdbx_strand_id
1 'polypeptide(L)'
;MGLTQHHPFDPLTGDEITAAVDVIRNYQSGQLLFNAVSLHEPRKAEMLKWLEHPSDANKPARIADVTVILPDGKVYDGLVDLKTRKITPEELIQVEEVMRRDPKVIEQCEISGIPKSDMHKVYCDPWTIGYDERFGSNVRLQQALMYYRPDPDTFQYQYPLDFCPIYDGAKKAIVHIDVPSVRRPLSKQQAIDYTPRYINENGGYRKDIKPIHITQPEGVSFTINGRVLSWQNFKFHIGFNYKEGIVLNHITFTDKGIQRPIFYRLSLSEMVVPYGAPEHPHQRKHAFDLGEYGAGYMANSLALGCDCKGVIHYLDAQFAQRDGSVRTIKNAVCIHEEDNGILFKHTDFRDDSVTVTRARKLIVQQIFTAANYEYACQWVFHQDGTIQPEIKLTGILNTYALSEGEDAGPWGTEVYPQVTAHNHQHLF
;
A
#
# COMPACT_ATOMS: atom_id res chain seq x y z
N MET A 1 36.06 -13.84 3.10
CA MET A 1 34.74 -13.19 3.27
C MET A 1 33.83 -13.80 2.22
N GLY A 2 32.77 -14.50 2.63
CA GLY A 2 31.80 -15.07 1.67
C GLY A 2 30.72 -14.03 1.37
N LEU A 3 30.39 -13.85 0.08
CA LEU A 3 29.18 -13.13 -0.31
C LEU A 3 27.98 -13.97 0.16
N THR A 4 27.08 -13.37 0.95
CA THR A 4 25.85 -14.02 1.39
C THR A 4 24.98 -14.34 0.17
N GLN A 5 24.73 -15.62 -0.05
CA GLN A 5 24.07 -16.13 -1.25
C GLN A 5 22.58 -15.77 -1.25
N HIS A 6 22.23 -14.63 -1.86
CA HIS A 6 20.84 -14.17 -2.00
C HIS A 6 19.90 -15.28 -2.50
N HIS A 7 18.73 -15.40 -1.89
CA HIS A 7 17.66 -16.28 -2.34
C HIS A 7 17.06 -15.72 -3.63
N PRO A 8 16.70 -16.52 -4.65
CA PRO A 8 16.18 -15.97 -5.91
C PRO A 8 14.89 -15.14 -5.78
N PHE A 9 14.09 -15.36 -4.72
CA PHE A 9 12.92 -14.54 -4.37
C PHE A 9 13.22 -13.30 -3.50
N ASP A 10 14.46 -13.08 -3.03
CA ASP A 10 14.77 -11.87 -2.26
C ASP A 10 14.45 -10.63 -3.11
N PRO A 11 13.78 -9.59 -2.59
CA PRO A 11 13.60 -8.33 -3.32
C PRO A 11 14.93 -7.77 -3.81
N LEU A 12 14.91 -6.89 -4.81
CA LEU A 12 16.12 -6.23 -5.27
C LEU A 12 16.75 -5.42 -4.12
N THR A 13 18.07 -5.54 -3.96
CA THR A 13 18.81 -4.67 -3.04
C THR A 13 18.93 -3.25 -3.63
N GLY A 14 19.26 -2.26 -2.80
CA GLY A 14 19.58 -0.91 -3.28
C GLY A 14 20.67 -0.88 -4.36
N ASP A 15 21.66 -1.79 -4.29
CA ASP A 15 22.72 -1.92 -5.29
C ASP A 15 22.19 -2.51 -6.61
N GLU A 16 21.29 -3.50 -6.55
CA GLU A 16 20.62 -4.07 -7.72
C GLU A 16 19.65 -3.06 -8.39
N ILE A 17 18.93 -2.28 -7.58
CA ILE A 17 18.07 -1.18 -8.05
C ILE A 17 18.92 -0.12 -8.77
N THR A 18 20.04 0.30 -8.16
CA THR A 18 20.96 1.28 -8.75
C THR A 18 21.56 0.74 -10.05
N ALA A 19 21.95 -0.54 -10.10
CA ALA A 19 22.45 -1.18 -11.31
C ALA A 19 21.40 -1.26 -12.43
N ALA A 20 20.12 -1.51 -12.11
CA ALA A 20 19.03 -1.46 -13.09
C ALA A 20 18.82 -0.04 -13.64
N VAL A 21 18.77 0.95 -12.75
CA VAL A 21 18.63 2.38 -13.06
C VAL A 21 19.75 2.85 -14.01
N ASP A 22 20.99 2.53 -13.69
CA ASP A 22 22.14 2.92 -14.52
C ASP A 22 22.14 2.19 -15.87
N VAL A 23 21.65 0.95 -15.95
CA VAL A 23 21.48 0.26 -17.23
C VAL A 23 20.47 0.99 -18.13
N ILE A 24 19.30 1.41 -17.62
CA ILE A 24 18.36 2.20 -18.45
C ILE A 24 18.96 3.56 -18.85
N ARG A 25 19.62 4.28 -17.93
CA ARG A 25 20.28 5.57 -18.21
C ARG A 25 21.37 5.49 -19.30
N ASN A 26 22.05 4.35 -19.41
CA ASN A 26 23.06 4.12 -20.46
C ASN A 26 22.43 3.76 -21.83
N TYR A 27 21.16 3.37 -21.87
CA TYR A 27 20.44 3.00 -23.09
C TYR A 27 19.59 4.17 -23.65
N GLN A 28 18.88 4.87 -22.77
CA GLN A 28 18.04 6.02 -23.12
C GLN A 28 18.59 7.29 -22.49
N SER A 29 19.01 8.24 -23.33
CA SER A 29 19.57 9.52 -22.89
C SER A 29 18.49 10.56 -22.59
N GLY A 30 18.81 11.49 -21.69
CA GLY A 30 17.89 12.54 -21.21
C GLY A 30 17.51 12.35 -19.74
N GLN A 31 16.52 13.13 -19.29
CA GLN A 31 15.96 13.00 -17.94
C GLN A 31 14.99 11.82 -17.92
N LEU A 32 15.22 10.83 -17.07
CA LEU A 32 14.33 9.68 -16.87
C LEU A 32 13.68 9.76 -15.49
N LEU A 33 12.41 9.39 -15.41
CA LEU A 33 11.62 9.40 -14.18
C LEU A 33 11.17 7.96 -13.83
N PHE A 34 11.83 7.29 -12.89
CA PHE A 34 11.53 5.89 -12.56
C PHE A 34 10.18 5.77 -11.82
N ASN A 35 9.26 4.98 -12.35
CA ASN A 35 7.96 4.66 -11.77
C ASN A 35 8.02 3.35 -10.97
N ALA A 36 8.71 2.34 -11.49
CA ALA A 36 8.98 1.09 -10.79
C ALA A 36 10.37 0.53 -11.14
N VAL A 37 11.02 -0.06 -10.14
CA VAL A 37 12.16 -0.97 -10.29
C VAL A 37 11.95 -2.07 -9.27
N SER A 38 11.68 -3.30 -9.71
CA SER A 38 11.33 -4.42 -8.84
C SER A 38 11.87 -5.75 -9.33
N LEU A 39 11.79 -6.79 -8.51
CA LEU A 39 12.20 -8.14 -8.93
C LEU A 39 11.20 -8.70 -9.93
N HIS A 40 11.65 -9.03 -11.14
CA HIS A 40 10.89 -9.93 -12.00
C HIS A 40 11.12 -11.36 -11.49
N GLU A 41 10.14 -11.91 -10.76
CA GLU A 41 10.29 -13.19 -10.06
C GLU A 41 10.65 -14.35 -11.03
N PRO A 42 11.59 -15.23 -10.65
CA PRO A 42 11.95 -16.38 -11.47
C PRO A 42 10.76 -17.26 -11.87
N ARG A 43 10.75 -17.70 -13.14
CA ARG A 43 9.72 -18.61 -13.67
C ARG A 43 9.59 -19.84 -12.80
N LYS A 44 8.37 -20.18 -12.38
CA LYS A 44 8.06 -21.28 -11.45
C LYS A 44 8.75 -22.62 -11.80
N ALA A 45 8.82 -22.97 -13.08
CA ALA A 45 9.46 -24.21 -13.54
C ALA A 45 11.01 -24.20 -13.46
N GLU A 46 11.64 -23.03 -13.41
CA GLU A 46 13.08 -22.88 -13.16
C GLU A 46 13.34 -22.81 -11.64
N MET A 47 12.51 -22.07 -10.92
CA MET A 47 12.65 -21.90 -9.47
C MET A 47 12.42 -23.20 -8.69
N LEU A 48 11.46 -24.04 -9.09
CA LEU A 48 11.26 -25.35 -8.45
C LEU A 48 12.49 -26.27 -8.62
N LYS A 49 13.12 -26.30 -9.80
CA LYS A 49 14.36 -27.07 -10.03
C LYS A 49 15.53 -26.56 -9.18
N TRP A 50 15.57 -25.25 -8.93
CA TRP A 50 16.56 -24.67 -8.01
C TRP A 50 16.24 -25.02 -6.55
N LEU A 51 14.98 -24.99 -6.15
CA LEU A 51 14.54 -25.34 -4.79
C LEU A 51 14.76 -26.82 -4.44
N GLU A 52 14.64 -27.71 -5.43
CA GLU A 52 14.99 -29.14 -5.30
C GLU A 52 16.49 -29.34 -5.07
N HIS A 53 17.35 -28.60 -5.78
CA HIS A 53 18.81 -28.73 -5.75
C HIS A 53 19.52 -27.37 -5.70
N PRO A 54 19.53 -26.65 -4.55
CA PRO A 54 20.04 -25.27 -4.51
C PRO A 54 21.55 -25.17 -4.76
N SER A 55 21.95 -24.48 -5.82
CA SER A 55 23.35 -24.12 -6.10
C SER A 55 23.46 -22.81 -6.89
N ASP A 56 24.67 -22.28 -7.10
CA ASP A 56 24.87 -21.15 -8.02
C ASP A 56 24.87 -21.57 -9.50
N ALA A 57 25.10 -22.86 -9.81
CA ALA A 57 25.21 -23.36 -11.17
C ALA A 57 23.86 -23.49 -11.89
N ASN A 58 22.78 -23.72 -11.13
CA ASN A 58 21.39 -23.79 -11.61
C ASN A 58 20.53 -22.62 -11.09
N LYS A 59 21.15 -21.55 -10.57
CA LYS A 59 20.44 -20.38 -10.04
C LYS A 59 19.70 -19.65 -11.16
N PRO A 60 18.40 -19.34 -11.01
CA PRO A 60 17.65 -18.59 -12.02
C PRO A 60 18.26 -17.21 -12.31
N ALA A 61 17.97 -16.67 -13.50
CA ALA A 61 18.42 -15.33 -13.87
C ALA A 61 17.85 -14.27 -12.91
N ARG A 62 18.68 -13.28 -12.56
CA ARG A 62 18.34 -12.19 -11.65
C ARG A 62 17.92 -10.98 -12.49
N ILE A 63 16.61 -10.84 -12.68
CA ILE A 63 16.01 -9.86 -13.58
C ILE A 63 15.31 -8.76 -12.77
N ALA A 64 15.54 -7.50 -13.12
CA ALA A 64 14.75 -6.38 -12.65
C ALA A 64 13.67 -6.03 -13.67
N ASP A 65 12.43 -5.85 -13.21
CA ASP A 65 11.34 -5.25 -13.98
C ASP A 65 11.37 -3.73 -13.76
N VAL A 66 11.42 -2.93 -14.82
CA VAL A 66 11.70 -1.49 -14.74
C VAL A 66 10.72 -0.68 -15.58
N THR A 67 9.86 0.09 -14.92
CA THR A 67 9.00 1.10 -15.52
C THR A 67 9.66 2.47 -15.34
N VAL A 68 10.23 3.08 -16.39
CA VAL A 68 10.58 4.53 -16.41
C VAL A 68 9.44 5.38 -16.96
N ILE A 69 9.59 6.70 -16.98
CA ILE A 69 8.74 7.77 -17.54
C ILE A 69 9.66 8.84 -18.13
N LEU A 70 9.41 9.30 -19.36
CA LEU A 70 10.16 10.34 -20.06
C LEU A 70 9.61 11.75 -19.78
N PRO A 71 10.37 12.80 -20.14
CA PRO A 71 9.93 14.19 -19.97
C PRO A 71 8.85 14.59 -20.98
N ASP A 72 8.77 13.94 -22.15
CA ASP A 72 7.62 14.07 -23.08
C ASP A 72 6.37 13.37 -22.51
N GLY A 73 6.59 12.39 -21.63
CA GLY A 73 5.62 11.69 -20.84
C GLY A 73 5.81 10.18 -20.85
N LYS A 74 6.33 9.60 -21.94
CA LYS A 74 6.24 8.15 -22.21
C LYS A 74 7.00 7.29 -21.20
N VAL A 75 6.34 6.29 -20.65
CA VAL A 75 6.90 5.21 -19.84
C VAL A 75 7.87 4.47 -20.73
N TYR A 76 8.82 3.76 -20.15
CA TYR A 76 9.29 2.53 -20.77
C TYR A 76 9.31 1.45 -19.69
N ASP A 77 8.34 0.51 -19.75
CA ASP A 77 8.43 -0.77 -19.04
C ASP A 77 9.58 -1.58 -19.64
N GLY A 78 10.21 -2.48 -18.90
CA GLY A 78 11.22 -3.34 -19.47
C GLY A 78 12.08 -4.17 -18.52
N LEU A 79 12.48 -5.34 -19.01
CA LEU A 79 13.26 -6.32 -18.25
C LEU A 79 14.77 -6.05 -18.37
N VAL A 80 15.42 -5.84 -17.23
CA VAL A 80 16.88 -5.70 -17.10
C VAL A 80 17.50 -6.98 -16.53
N ASP A 81 18.33 -7.65 -17.31
CA ASP A 81 19.22 -8.70 -16.78
C ASP A 81 20.37 -8.05 -15.99
N LEU A 82 20.37 -8.22 -14.66
CA LEU A 82 21.38 -7.60 -13.78
C LEU A 82 22.78 -8.22 -13.93
N LYS A 83 22.87 -9.44 -14.51
CA LYS A 83 24.14 -10.13 -14.80
C LYS A 83 24.73 -9.74 -16.15
N THR A 84 23.91 -9.60 -17.20
CA THR A 84 24.40 -9.23 -18.55
C THR A 84 24.21 -7.76 -18.92
N ARG A 85 23.49 -6.97 -18.12
CA ARG A 85 23.24 -5.53 -18.27
C ARG A 85 22.58 -5.17 -19.61
N LYS A 86 21.45 -5.82 -19.92
CA LYS A 86 20.67 -5.68 -21.17
C LYS A 86 19.17 -5.46 -20.89
N ILE A 87 18.44 -4.86 -21.85
CA ILE A 87 17.07 -4.31 -21.71
C ILE A 87 16.14 -4.83 -22.83
N THR A 88 14.81 -4.81 -22.57
CA THR A 88 13.72 -5.04 -23.54
C THR A 88 12.51 -4.12 -23.19
N PRO A 89 12.03 -3.13 -24.02
CA PRO A 89 11.16 -1.99 -23.56
C PRO A 89 9.70 -1.72 -24.16
N GLU A 90 8.75 -0.99 -23.46
CA GLU A 90 7.34 -0.51 -23.89
C GLU A 90 6.88 0.98 -23.49
N GLU A 91 5.60 1.43 -23.21
CA GLU A 91 5.15 2.90 -23.05
C GLU A 91 3.94 3.30 -22.07
N LEU A 92 3.58 4.63 -21.81
CA LEU A 92 2.46 5.33 -20.97
C LEU A 92 2.85 6.64 -20.10
N ILE A 93 2.06 7.41 -19.25
CA ILE A 93 2.45 8.85 -18.81
C ILE A 93 2.18 9.42 -17.32
N GLN A 94 2.86 10.52 -16.83
CA GLN A 94 2.83 11.28 -15.51
C GLN A 94 2.10 12.68 -15.46
N VAL A 95 1.70 13.19 -14.27
CA VAL A 95 0.59 14.19 -14.09
C VAL A 95 0.77 15.46 -13.20
N GLU A 96 1.05 15.34 -11.88
CA GLU A 96 0.62 16.33 -10.85
C GLU A 96 0.98 17.82 -11.07
N GLU A 97 2.21 18.14 -11.52
CA GLU A 97 2.75 19.52 -11.49
C GLU A 97 1.95 20.52 -12.35
N VAL A 98 1.21 20.02 -13.35
CA VAL A 98 0.37 20.85 -14.22
C VAL A 98 -0.87 21.39 -13.49
N MET A 99 -1.39 20.67 -12.48
CA MET A 99 -2.68 21.00 -11.83
C MET A 99 -2.65 22.39 -11.19
N ARG A 100 -1.58 22.68 -10.43
CA ARG A 100 -1.40 23.96 -9.72
C ARG A 100 -1.07 25.15 -10.63
N ARG A 101 -0.82 24.92 -11.92
CA ARG A 101 -0.44 25.96 -12.90
C ARG A 101 -1.49 26.20 -13.98
N ASP A 102 -2.48 25.32 -14.12
CA ASP A 102 -3.52 25.48 -15.13
C ASP A 102 -4.45 26.69 -14.83
N PRO A 103 -4.64 27.63 -15.78
CA PRO A 103 -5.45 28.82 -15.53
C PRO A 103 -6.91 28.56 -15.17
N LYS A 104 -7.52 27.46 -15.66
CA LYS A 104 -8.92 27.12 -15.38
C LYS A 104 -9.08 26.46 -14.01
N VAL A 105 -8.10 25.66 -13.58
CA VAL A 105 -8.05 25.13 -12.22
C VAL A 105 -7.93 26.27 -11.20
N ILE A 106 -7.11 27.27 -11.51
CA ILE A 106 -6.98 28.49 -10.69
C ILE A 106 -8.31 29.26 -10.64
N GLU A 107 -8.98 29.47 -11.78
CA GLU A 107 -10.30 30.11 -11.84
C GLU A 107 -11.34 29.39 -10.97
N GLN A 108 -11.38 28.05 -11.00
CA GLN A 108 -12.30 27.30 -10.14
C GLN A 108 -11.92 27.33 -8.65
N CYS A 109 -10.63 27.45 -8.30
CA CYS A 109 -10.20 27.75 -6.93
C CYS A 109 -10.69 29.13 -6.47
N GLU A 110 -10.55 30.16 -7.31
CA GLU A 110 -10.99 31.53 -6.99
C GLU A 110 -12.52 31.61 -6.83
N ILE A 111 -13.30 30.91 -7.66
CA ILE A 111 -14.76 30.76 -7.50
C ILE A 111 -15.11 29.99 -6.20
N SER A 112 -14.28 29.02 -5.80
CA SER A 112 -14.45 28.27 -4.54
C SER A 112 -14.07 29.09 -3.28
N GLY A 113 -13.51 30.30 -3.46
CA GLY A 113 -13.11 31.22 -2.39
C GLY A 113 -11.62 31.23 -2.04
N ILE A 114 -10.77 30.56 -2.83
CA ILE A 114 -9.32 30.47 -2.58
C ILE A 114 -8.57 31.45 -3.51
N PRO A 115 -7.84 32.45 -2.97
CA PRO A 115 -7.12 33.40 -3.80
C PRO A 115 -5.96 32.73 -4.54
N LYS A 116 -5.64 33.20 -5.75
CA LYS A 116 -4.53 32.68 -6.58
C LYS A 116 -3.15 32.66 -5.90
N SER A 117 -2.91 33.48 -4.88
CA SER A 117 -1.71 33.41 -4.03
C SER A 117 -1.57 32.05 -3.32
N ASP A 118 -2.69 31.44 -2.96
CA ASP A 118 -2.80 30.27 -2.10
C ASP A 118 -2.91 28.96 -2.90
N MET A 119 -2.63 28.99 -4.21
CA MET A 119 -2.50 27.76 -5.03
C MET A 119 -1.40 26.81 -4.54
N HIS A 120 -0.46 27.29 -3.71
CA HIS A 120 0.51 26.45 -3.01
C HIS A 120 -0.12 25.60 -1.88
N LYS A 121 -1.30 26.00 -1.40
CA LYS A 121 -2.15 25.29 -0.42
C LYS A 121 -3.25 24.44 -1.06
N VAL A 122 -3.37 24.49 -2.39
CA VAL A 122 -4.27 23.62 -3.14
C VAL A 122 -3.53 22.31 -3.40
N TYR A 123 -4.17 21.22 -3.00
CA TYR A 123 -3.70 19.86 -3.19
C TYR A 123 -4.70 19.11 -4.07
N CYS A 124 -4.22 18.05 -4.70
CA CYS A 124 -5.10 17.09 -5.32
C CYS A 124 -4.54 15.69 -5.14
N ASP A 125 -5.41 14.71 -4.95
CA ASP A 125 -5.04 13.32 -5.06
C ASP A 125 -5.24 12.92 -6.54
N PRO A 126 -4.16 12.60 -7.29
CA PRO A 126 -4.26 12.27 -8.70
C PRO A 126 -4.66 10.80 -8.86
N TRP A 127 -5.92 10.58 -9.22
CA TRP A 127 -6.50 9.26 -9.43
C TRP A 127 -6.47 8.89 -10.91
N THR A 128 -6.61 7.59 -11.20
CA THR A 128 -7.06 7.13 -12.52
C THR A 128 -8.34 7.88 -12.95
N ILE A 129 -8.61 8.01 -14.25
CA ILE A 129 -9.99 8.32 -14.67
C ILE A 129 -10.92 7.10 -14.51
N GLY A 130 -10.35 5.90 -14.36
CA GLY A 130 -11.06 4.64 -14.35
C GLY A 130 -11.61 4.36 -15.75
N TYR A 131 -12.89 4.64 -15.95
CA TYR A 131 -13.51 4.72 -17.26
C TYR A 131 -14.46 5.93 -17.32
N ASP A 132 -14.35 6.72 -18.39
CA ASP A 132 -15.22 7.85 -18.68
C ASP A 132 -15.53 7.86 -20.18
N GLU A 133 -16.81 7.66 -20.52
CA GLU A 133 -17.30 7.46 -21.89
C GLU A 133 -16.99 8.62 -22.85
N ARG A 134 -16.74 9.83 -22.31
CA ARG A 134 -16.38 11.03 -23.07
C ARG A 134 -15.00 10.94 -23.73
N PHE A 135 -14.16 10.03 -23.24
CA PHE A 135 -12.77 9.88 -23.67
C PHE A 135 -12.41 8.43 -24.07
N GLY A 136 -13.09 7.45 -23.49
CA GLY A 136 -12.87 6.02 -23.76
C GLY A 136 -11.50 5.50 -23.29
N SER A 137 -11.15 4.30 -23.75
CA SER A 137 -9.99 3.55 -23.21
C SER A 137 -8.66 3.83 -23.91
N ASN A 138 -8.64 4.65 -24.97
CA ASN A 138 -7.48 4.82 -25.85
C ASN A 138 -6.56 6.00 -25.46
N VAL A 139 -6.82 6.67 -24.33
CA VAL A 139 -6.06 7.83 -23.86
C VAL A 139 -5.81 7.69 -22.36
N ARG A 140 -4.54 7.78 -21.92
CA ARG A 140 -4.20 7.75 -20.49
C ARG A 140 -4.53 9.08 -19.84
N LEU A 141 -5.70 9.13 -19.21
CA LEU A 141 -6.18 10.26 -18.42
C LEU A 141 -6.10 9.99 -16.93
N GLN A 142 -6.00 11.06 -16.15
CA GLN A 142 -6.18 11.06 -14.70
C GLN A 142 -7.20 12.11 -14.28
N GLN A 143 -7.88 11.87 -13.16
CA GLN A 143 -8.77 12.84 -12.51
C GLN A 143 -8.09 13.37 -11.24
N ALA A 144 -8.24 14.65 -10.96
CA ALA A 144 -7.71 15.27 -9.75
C ALA A 144 -8.86 15.48 -8.74
N LEU A 145 -8.78 14.80 -7.59
CA LEU A 145 -9.69 15.06 -6.46
C LEU A 145 -9.13 16.25 -5.67
N MET A 146 -9.81 17.39 -5.71
CA MET A 146 -9.26 18.69 -5.28
C MET A 146 -9.53 18.98 -3.79
N TYR A 147 -8.51 19.46 -3.07
CA TYR A 147 -8.60 19.82 -1.65
C TYR A 147 -7.82 21.09 -1.33
N TYR A 148 -8.14 21.71 -0.19
CA TYR A 148 -7.41 22.87 0.36
C TYR A 148 -6.82 22.57 1.75
N ARG A 149 -5.66 23.17 2.06
CA ARG A 149 -5.08 23.16 3.42
C ARG A 149 -4.83 24.60 3.89
N PRO A 150 -5.63 25.19 4.80
CA PRO A 150 -5.40 26.56 5.26
C PRO A 150 -4.01 26.77 5.89
N ASP A 151 -3.51 25.73 6.56
CA ASP A 151 -2.18 25.58 7.16
C ASP A 151 -1.61 24.17 6.84
N PRO A 152 -0.28 23.98 6.67
CA PRO A 152 0.31 22.69 6.28
C PRO A 152 -0.05 21.49 7.16
N ASP A 153 -0.20 21.71 8.47
CA ASP A 153 -0.53 20.65 9.45
C ASP A 153 -2.02 20.28 9.43
N THR A 154 -2.83 20.91 8.57
CA THR A 154 -4.28 20.67 8.47
C THR A 154 -4.61 19.50 7.54
N PHE A 155 -5.55 18.64 7.96
CA PHE A 155 -6.01 17.48 7.19
C PHE A 155 -6.90 17.90 6.01
N GLN A 156 -6.41 17.66 4.78
CA GLN A 156 -7.01 18.22 3.55
C GLN A 156 -8.46 17.78 3.26
N TYR A 157 -8.83 16.58 3.68
CA TYR A 157 -10.13 15.97 3.38
C TYR A 157 -11.30 16.61 4.14
N GLN A 158 -11.01 17.48 5.12
CA GLN A 158 -12.01 18.36 5.74
C GLN A 158 -12.46 19.49 4.77
N TYR A 159 -11.62 19.83 3.79
CA TYR A 159 -11.83 20.94 2.85
C TYR A 159 -11.76 20.46 1.39
N PRO A 160 -12.65 19.55 0.95
CA PRO A 160 -12.79 19.21 -0.45
C PRO A 160 -13.30 20.41 -1.25
N LEU A 161 -12.84 20.54 -2.50
CA LEU A 161 -13.39 21.49 -3.46
C LEU A 161 -14.41 20.78 -4.35
N ASP A 162 -15.36 21.53 -4.89
CA ASP A 162 -16.55 20.95 -5.53
C ASP A 162 -16.34 20.51 -6.99
N PHE A 163 -15.15 20.71 -7.57
CA PHE A 163 -14.82 20.45 -8.97
C PHE A 163 -13.69 19.43 -9.15
N CYS A 164 -13.68 18.71 -10.28
CA CYS A 164 -12.72 17.65 -10.58
C CYS A 164 -12.04 17.85 -11.95
N PRO A 165 -10.80 18.35 -12.00
CA PRO A 165 -10.03 18.49 -13.23
C PRO A 165 -9.62 17.14 -13.84
N ILE A 166 -9.66 17.05 -15.17
CA ILE A 166 -9.22 15.88 -15.96
C ILE A 166 -7.96 16.24 -16.74
N TYR A 167 -6.90 15.47 -16.51
CA TYR A 167 -5.60 15.63 -17.16
C TYR A 167 -5.35 14.56 -18.22
N ASP A 168 -4.79 14.99 -19.35
CA ASP A 168 -4.25 14.12 -20.38
C ASP A 168 -2.73 14.03 -20.30
N GLY A 169 -2.22 12.81 -20.09
CA GLY A 169 -0.79 12.55 -20.03
C GLY A 169 -0.04 12.95 -21.29
N ALA A 170 -0.47 12.48 -22.45
CA ALA A 170 0.22 12.70 -23.71
C ALA A 170 0.21 14.18 -24.14
N LYS A 171 -0.82 14.94 -23.78
CA LYS A 171 -0.91 16.39 -24.01
C LYS A 171 -0.29 17.24 -22.90
N LYS A 172 -0.02 16.66 -21.74
CA LYS A 172 0.34 17.32 -20.47
C LYS A 172 -0.55 18.51 -20.11
N ALA A 173 -1.86 18.37 -20.28
CA ALA A 173 -2.80 19.48 -20.15
C ALA A 173 -4.06 19.05 -19.41
N ILE A 174 -4.70 20.01 -18.74
CA ILE A 174 -6.11 19.91 -18.38
C ILE A 174 -6.93 19.90 -19.68
N VAL A 175 -7.61 18.80 -19.94
CA VAL A 175 -8.51 18.62 -21.10
C VAL A 175 -9.97 18.89 -20.74
N HIS A 176 -10.33 18.75 -19.46
CA HIS A 176 -11.68 19.02 -18.97
C HIS A 176 -11.65 19.40 -17.48
N ILE A 177 -12.71 20.02 -16.97
CA ILE A 177 -12.98 20.14 -15.53
C ILE A 177 -14.46 19.85 -15.33
N ASP A 178 -14.76 18.81 -14.56
CA ASP A 178 -16.13 18.54 -14.13
C ASP A 178 -16.49 19.53 -13.02
N VAL A 179 -17.54 20.32 -13.23
CA VAL A 179 -18.05 21.31 -12.27
C VAL A 179 -19.56 21.01 -12.05
N PRO A 180 -20.02 20.87 -10.80
CA PRO A 180 -21.42 20.55 -10.51
C PRO A 180 -22.34 21.72 -10.86
N SER A 181 -23.59 21.41 -11.18
CA SER A 181 -24.66 22.39 -11.46
C SER A 181 -25.03 23.23 -10.23
N VAL A 182 -24.80 22.71 -9.03
CA VAL A 182 -24.91 23.41 -7.75
C VAL A 182 -23.52 23.54 -7.15
N ARG A 183 -23.05 24.77 -6.93
CA ARG A 183 -21.74 25.04 -6.33
C ARG A 183 -21.80 24.92 -4.81
N ARG A 184 -20.81 24.25 -4.22
CA ARG A 184 -20.67 24.04 -2.77
C ARG A 184 -19.40 24.78 -2.30
N PRO A 185 -19.49 26.06 -1.88
CA PRO A 185 -18.33 26.85 -1.49
C PRO A 185 -17.70 26.34 -0.19
N LEU A 186 -16.43 26.71 0.05
CA LEU A 186 -15.61 26.23 1.16
C LEU A 186 -16.34 26.30 2.52
N SER A 187 -16.38 25.14 3.22
CA SER A 187 -17.06 25.02 4.52
C SER A 187 -16.48 25.97 5.58
N LYS A 188 -17.38 26.52 6.41
CA LYS A 188 -17.06 27.43 7.52
C LYS A 188 -17.33 26.81 8.90
N GLN A 189 -17.67 25.52 8.94
CA GLN A 189 -17.93 24.82 10.20
C GLN A 189 -16.63 24.64 11.00
N GLN A 190 -16.75 24.66 12.33
CA GLN A 190 -15.61 24.45 13.20
C GLN A 190 -15.06 23.03 13.04
N ALA A 191 -13.73 22.91 12.97
CA ALA A 191 -13.04 21.64 12.86
C ALA A 191 -13.21 20.78 14.12
N ILE A 192 -13.48 19.49 13.91
CA ILE A 192 -13.12 18.45 14.86
C ILE A 192 -11.75 17.92 14.41
N ASP A 193 -10.81 17.87 15.35
CA ASP A 193 -9.46 17.37 15.18
C ASP A 193 -9.28 16.13 16.09
N TYR A 194 -8.32 15.27 15.77
CA TYR A 194 -7.97 14.05 16.52
C TYR A 194 -6.50 14.07 16.96
N THR A 195 -5.76 15.15 16.68
CA THR A 195 -4.37 15.32 17.12
C THR A 195 -4.23 15.34 18.64
N PRO A 196 -3.04 15.01 19.18
CA PRO A 196 -2.73 15.19 20.59
C PRO A 196 -2.94 16.62 21.13
N ARG A 197 -2.86 17.65 20.27
CA ARG A 197 -3.17 19.03 20.66
C ARG A 197 -4.66 19.15 21.00
N TYR A 198 -5.54 18.83 20.06
CA TYR A 198 -6.99 18.93 20.25
C TYR A 198 -7.49 18.06 21.41
N ILE A 199 -6.97 16.84 21.56
CA ILE A 199 -7.33 15.96 22.69
C ILE A 199 -6.97 16.62 24.03
N ASN A 200 -5.79 17.22 24.16
CA ASN A 200 -5.39 17.91 25.38
C ASN A 200 -6.20 19.19 25.65
N GLU A 201 -6.57 19.93 24.60
CA GLU A 201 -7.43 21.12 24.70
C GLU A 201 -8.87 20.76 25.10
N ASN A 202 -9.38 19.59 24.69
CA ASN A 202 -10.74 19.12 24.95
C ASN A 202 -10.84 18.12 26.13
N GLY A 203 -10.05 18.34 27.18
CA GLY A 203 -10.15 17.61 28.46
C GLY A 203 -9.09 16.52 28.69
N GLY A 204 -8.33 16.16 27.67
CA GLY A 204 -7.16 15.28 27.75
C GLY A 204 -7.45 13.78 27.73
N TYR A 205 -6.36 13.01 27.73
CA TYR A 205 -6.39 11.56 27.65
C TYR A 205 -6.96 10.88 28.91
N ARG A 206 -7.56 9.70 28.70
CA ARG A 206 -7.96 8.75 29.76
C ARG A 206 -6.76 8.32 30.61
N LYS A 207 -6.96 8.11 31.92
CA LYS A 207 -5.89 7.88 32.93
C LYS A 207 -6.07 6.59 33.74
N ASP A 208 -7.03 5.76 33.35
CA ASP A 208 -7.53 4.58 34.06
C ASP A 208 -7.07 3.25 33.43
N ILE A 209 -6.61 3.26 32.17
CA ILE A 209 -6.07 2.08 31.48
C ILE A 209 -4.72 1.70 32.10
N LYS A 210 -4.63 0.46 32.60
CA LYS A 210 -3.41 -0.09 33.20
C LYS A 210 -2.51 -0.72 32.13
N PRO A 211 -1.16 -0.65 32.27
CA PRO A 211 -0.24 -1.29 31.33
C PRO A 211 -0.42 -2.82 31.24
N ILE A 212 -0.27 -3.34 30.02
CA ILE A 212 -0.10 -4.77 29.75
C ILE A 212 1.26 -4.94 29.06
N HIS A 213 2.19 -5.62 29.74
CA HIS A 213 3.52 -5.92 29.21
C HIS A 213 3.53 -7.31 28.56
N ILE A 214 4.20 -7.42 27.41
CA ILE A 214 4.42 -8.68 26.69
C ILE A 214 5.93 -8.84 26.55
N THR A 215 6.48 -9.94 27.05
CA THR A 215 7.93 -10.22 27.07
C THR A 215 8.20 -11.67 26.71
N GLN A 216 9.33 -11.91 26.05
CA GLN A 216 9.84 -13.26 25.76
C GLN A 216 11.29 -13.34 26.25
N PRO A 217 11.52 -13.68 27.53
CA PRO A 217 12.85 -13.58 28.16
C PRO A 217 13.88 -14.56 27.56
N GLU A 218 13.41 -15.66 26.98
CA GLU A 218 14.23 -16.67 26.28
C GLU A 218 14.26 -16.46 24.75
N GLY A 219 13.69 -15.34 24.26
CA GLY A 219 13.57 -15.03 22.84
C GLY A 219 12.37 -15.65 22.15
N VAL A 220 12.35 -15.54 20.82
CA VAL A 220 11.26 -16.02 19.94
C VAL A 220 11.46 -17.47 19.51
N SER A 221 10.36 -18.19 19.25
CA SER A 221 10.38 -19.57 18.74
C SER A 221 10.31 -19.68 17.21
N PHE A 222 10.48 -18.58 16.48
CA PHE A 222 10.76 -18.58 15.04
C PHE A 222 12.25 -18.31 14.79
N THR A 223 12.80 -18.87 13.71
CA THR A 223 14.13 -18.53 13.20
C THR A 223 14.01 -17.91 11.82
N ILE A 224 14.91 -16.96 11.50
CA ILE A 224 14.98 -16.29 10.20
C ILE A 224 16.42 -16.37 9.70
N ASN A 225 16.60 -16.79 8.45
CA ASN A 225 17.86 -16.79 7.74
C ASN A 225 17.69 -16.01 6.43
N GLY A 226 18.26 -14.81 6.35
CA GLY A 226 17.94 -13.84 5.30
C GLY A 226 16.45 -13.48 5.35
N ARG A 227 15.69 -13.92 4.35
CA ARG A 227 14.21 -13.80 4.29
C ARG A 227 13.47 -15.14 4.40
N VAL A 228 14.17 -16.24 4.69
CA VAL A 228 13.56 -17.55 4.93
C VAL A 228 13.25 -17.71 6.41
N LEU A 229 11.97 -17.85 6.74
CA LEU A 229 11.47 -18.06 8.10
C LEU A 229 11.23 -19.56 8.36
N SER A 230 11.40 -20.00 9.60
CA SER A 230 10.95 -21.32 10.07
C SER A 230 10.34 -21.23 11.48
N TRP A 231 9.14 -21.78 11.67
CA TRP A 231 8.36 -21.70 12.91
C TRP A 231 7.34 -22.83 12.97
N GLN A 232 7.28 -23.58 14.08
CA GLN A 232 6.26 -24.63 14.34
C GLN A 232 5.96 -25.51 13.11
N ASN A 233 7.01 -26.15 12.57
CA ASN A 233 7.03 -26.96 11.34
C ASN A 233 6.80 -26.23 10.01
N PHE A 234 6.26 -25.00 10.00
CA PHE A 234 6.22 -24.17 8.78
C PHE A 234 7.62 -23.68 8.38
N LYS A 235 7.83 -23.57 7.07
CA LYS A 235 8.98 -22.89 6.46
C LYS A 235 8.57 -22.22 5.15
N PHE A 236 8.93 -20.95 4.99
CA PHE A 236 8.59 -20.11 3.84
C PHE A 236 9.57 -18.95 3.66
N HIS A 237 9.52 -18.27 2.52
CA HIS A 237 10.28 -17.04 2.20
C HIS A 237 9.36 -15.81 2.22
N ILE A 238 9.88 -14.68 2.72
CA ILE A 238 9.15 -13.42 2.87
C ILE A 238 9.69 -12.38 1.87
N GLY A 239 9.10 -12.38 0.68
CA GLY A 239 9.28 -11.36 -0.34
C GLY A 239 8.54 -10.05 -0.02
N PHE A 240 8.89 -8.99 -0.74
CA PHE A 240 8.19 -7.71 -0.72
C PHE A 240 8.36 -7.03 -2.08
N ASN A 241 7.31 -6.48 -2.67
CA ASN A 241 7.40 -5.67 -3.90
C ASN A 241 6.53 -4.40 -3.81
N TYR A 242 6.63 -3.52 -4.82
CA TYR A 242 5.99 -2.20 -4.77
C TYR A 242 4.46 -2.26 -4.84
N LYS A 243 3.90 -3.22 -5.58
CA LYS A 243 2.47 -3.36 -5.82
C LYS A 243 1.78 -4.11 -4.68
N GLU A 244 2.19 -5.35 -4.44
CA GLU A 244 1.50 -6.29 -3.54
C GLU A 244 1.88 -6.09 -2.07
N GLY A 245 3.01 -5.42 -1.80
CA GLY A 245 3.63 -5.47 -0.49
C GLY A 245 4.19 -6.86 -0.20
N ILE A 246 3.80 -7.48 0.91
CA ILE A 246 4.23 -8.82 1.33
C ILE A 246 3.84 -9.89 0.30
N VAL A 247 4.83 -10.69 -0.10
CA VAL A 247 4.65 -11.90 -0.91
C VAL A 247 5.26 -13.08 -0.18
N LEU A 248 4.44 -14.08 0.17
CA LEU A 248 4.88 -15.29 0.87
C LEU A 248 5.14 -16.42 -0.13
N ASN A 249 6.39 -16.84 -0.21
CA ASN A 249 6.88 -17.74 -1.23
C ASN A 249 7.32 -19.10 -0.67
N HIS A 250 7.10 -20.17 -1.44
CA HIS A 250 7.44 -21.56 -1.11
C HIS A 250 7.04 -21.97 0.31
N ILE A 251 5.74 -21.85 0.63
CA ILE A 251 5.17 -22.25 1.91
C ILE A 251 5.09 -23.77 1.99
N THR A 252 5.76 -24.30 3.02
CA THR A 252 5.86 -25.74 3.31
C THR A 252 5.60 -26.00 4.79
N PHE A 253 5.20 -27.23 5.13
CA PHE A 253 5.03 -27.71 6.50
C PHE A 253 5.71 -29.07 6.69
N THR A 254 6.38 -29.26 7.82
CA THR A 254 7.15 -30.48 8.13
C THR A 254 6.31 -31.49 8.88
N ASP A 255 5.76 -32.48 8.18
CA ASP A 255 4.97 -33.58 8.75
C ASP A 255 5.89 -34.77 9.04
N LYS A 256 6.18 -35.02 10.33
CA LYS A 256 6.98 -36.16 10.81
C LYS A 256 8.35 -36.30 10.10
N GLY A 257 8.99 -35.17 9.82
CA GLY A 257 10.28 -35.09 9.13
C GLY A 257 10.20 -34.98 7.60
N ILE A 258 9.01 -35.14 7.01
CA ILE A 258 8.78 -34.96 5.57
C ILE A 258 8.31 -33.51 5.33
N GLN A 259 9.10 -32.73 4.60
CA GLN A 259 8.69 -31.37 4.19
C GLN A 259 7.65 -31.46 3.06
N ARG A 260 6.41 -31.06 3.35
CA ARG A 260 5.27 -31.08 2.42
C ARG A 260 4.99 -29.66 1.90
N PRO A 261 4.87 -29.43 0.58
CA PRO A 261 4.48 -28.13 0.04
C PRO A 261 2.99 -27.85 0.29
N ILE A 262 2.66 -26.57 0.53
CA ILE A 262 1.29 -26.06 0.67
C ILE A 262 1.02 -25.05 -0.44
N PHE A 263 1.74 -23.93 -0.46
CA PHE A 263 1.58 -22.87 -1.47
C PHE A 263 2.92 -22.52 -2.12
N TYR A 264 2.93 -22.32 -3.44
CA TYR A 264 4.12 -21.82 -4.15
C TYR A 264 4.35 -20.32 -3.92
N ARG A 265 3.27 -19.53 -3.93
CA ARG A 265 3.23 -18.08 -3.77
C ARG A 265 1.86 -17.71 -3.21
N LEU A 266 1.80 -16.75 -2.30
CA LEU A 266 0.58 -16.23 -1.66
C LEU A 266 0.77 -14.74 -1.34
N SER A 267 -0.16 -13.91 -1.76
CA SER A 267 -0.13 -12.44 -1.64
C SER A 267 -1.54 -11.87 -1.82
N LEU A 268 -1.73 -10.57 -1.57
CA LEU A 268 -2.84 -9.81 -2.14
C LEU A 268 -2.39 -9.32 -3.53
N SER A 269 -3.08 -9.74 -4.58
CA SER A 269 -2.67 -9.44 -5.96
C SER A 269 -3.25 -8.12 -6.49
N GLU A 270 -4.40 -7.72 -5.98
CA GLU A 270 -5.13 -6.50 -6.34
C GLU A 270 -6.10 -6.16 -5.19
N MET A 271 -6.77 -5.00 -5.26
CA MET A 271 -8.02 -4.75 -4.53
C MET A 271 -8.88 -3.73 -5.29
N VAL A 272 -10.14 -3.50 -4.88
CA VAL A 272 -10.97 -2.40 -5.42
C VAL A 272 -11.92 -1.83 -4.37
N VAL A 273 -12.07 -0.50 -4.35
CA VAL A 273 -12.90 0.25 -3.39
C VAL A 273 -14.04 1.00 -4.11
N PRO A 274 -15.09 0.33 -4.61
CA PRO A 274 -16.17 0.95 -5.36
C PRO A 274 -17.16 1.68 -4.44
N TYR A 275 -17.50 2.94 -4.78
CA TYR A 275 -18.52 3.73 -4.10
C TYR A 275 -19.87 3.65 -4.84
N GLY A 276 -20.96 3.62 -4.06
CA GLY A 276 -22.33 3.38 -4.55
C GLY A 276 -23.17 4.62 -4.84
N ALA A 277 -22.57 5.82 -4.84
CA ALA A 277 -23.29 7.05 -5.20
C ALA A 277 -23.35 7.20 -6.74
N PRO A 278 -24.54 7.24 -7.36
CA PRO A 278 -24.70 7.27 -8.81
C PRO A 278 -24.51 8.67 -9.43
N GLU A 279 -24.50 9.71 -8.61
CA GLU A 279 -24.33 11.10 -9.03
C GLU A 279 -22.93 11.37 -9.56
N HIS A 280 -22.82 12.09 -10.67
CA HIS A 280 -21.54 12.42 -11.27
C HIS A 280 -20.79 13.47 -10.41
N PRO A 281 -19.48 13.28 -10.10
CA PRO A 281 -18.53 12.34 -10.70
C PRO A 281 -18.28 11.04 -9.89
N HIS A 282 -19.13 10.71 -8.92
CA HIS A 282 -18.83 9.69 -7.91
C HIS A 282 -18.74 8.26 -8.44
N GLN A 283 -19.27 7.96 -9.64
CA GLN A 283 -19.06 6.67 -10.30
C GLN A 283 -17.58 6.37 -10.56
N ARG A 284 -16.71 7.39 -10.60
CA ARG A 284 -15.25 7.24 -10.78
C ARG A 284 -14.49 7.03 -9.47
N LYS A 285 -15.17 6.97 -8.32
CA LYS A 285 -14.58 6.51 -7.05
C LYS A 285 -14.62 4.98 -7.00
N HIS A 286 -13.60 4.35 -7.58
CA HIS A 286 -13.43 2.89 -7.59
C HIS A 286 -11.94 2.50 -7.65
N ALA A 287 -11.10 3.12 -6.81
CA ALA A 287 -9.65 2.94 -6.85
C ALA A 287 -9.26 1.46 -6.73
N PHE A 288 -8.29 1.06 -7.56
CA PHE A 288 -7.61 -0.23 -7.47
C PHE A 288 -6.30 -0.04 -6.71
N ASP A 289 -6.36 0.13 -5.39
CA ASP A 289 -5.28 0.69 -4.56
C ASP A 289 -3.90 -0.01 -4.76
N LEU A 290 -3.89 -1.33 -4.98
CA LEU A 290 -2.66 -2.09 -5.26
C LEU A 290 -2.14 -1.81 -6.67
N GLY A 291 -3.00 -1.89 -7.70
CA GLY A 291 -2.64 -1.65 -9.09
C GLY A 291 -2.30 -0.20 -9.44
N GLU A 292 -2.86 0.77 -8.74
CA GLU A 292 -2.79 2.20 -9.10
C GLU A 292 -1.83 3.01 -8.22
N TYR A 293 -1.60 2.57 -6.97
CA TYR A 293 -0.68 3.25 -6.02
C TYR A 293 0.39 2.31 -5.43
N GLY A 294 0.03 1.04 -5.18
CA GLY A 294 0.93 -0.01 -4.69
C GLY A 294 1.05 -0.06 -3.16
N ALA A 295 0.58 -1.16 -2.56
CA ALA A 295 0.62 -1.40 -1.12
C ALA A 295 2.06 -1.46 -0.55
N GLY A 296 3.06 -1.71 -1.39
CA GLY A 296 4.47 -1.63 -1.01
C GLY A 296 5.02 -0.19 -1.00
N TYR A 297 4.58 0.67 -1.92
CA TYR A 297 4.95 2.10 -1.94
C TYR A 297 4.25 2.90 -0.83
N MET A 298 3.00 2.56 -0.56
CA MET A 298 2.15 3.11 0.51
C MET A 298 2.48 2.55 1.91
N ALA A 299 3.38 1.56 2.00
CA ALA A 299 3.74 0.92 3.27
C ALA A 299 4.29 1.93 4.29
N ASN A 300 3.80 1.83 5.52
CA ASN A 300 4.26 2.64 6.65
C ASN A 300 5.58 2.09 7.22
N SER A 301 6.30 2.92 7.99
CA SER A 301 7.46 2.50 8.76
C SER A 301 7.02 2.11 10.18
N LEU A 302 6.85 0.81 10.44
CA LEU A 302 6.19 0.31 11.65
C LEU A 302 7.05 0.49 12.91
N ALA A 303 6.51 1.17 13.92
CA ALA A 303 7.21 1.52 15.15
C ALA A 303 7.09 0.43 16.24
N LEU A 304 8.20 0.16 16.92
CA LEU A 304 8.27 -0.84 17.99
C LEU A 304 7.40 -0.45 19.19
N GLY A 305 6.43 -1.31 19.53
CA GLY A 305 5.53 -1.13 20.66
C GLY A 305 4.27 -0.32 20.35
N CYS A 306 4.16 0.27 19.16
CA CYS A 306 2.94 0.92 18.66
C CYS A 306 2.17 -0.03 17.72
N ASP A 307 2.67 -0.23 16.50
CA ASP A 307 1.99 -0.98 15.44
C ASP A 307 2.12 -2.50 15.60
N CYS A 308 3.21 -2.93 16.23
CA CYS A 308 3.51 -4.33 16.54
C CYS A 308 4.09 -4.41 17.96
N LYS A 309 3.54 -5.31 18.80
CA LYS A 309 3.79 -5.32 20.25
C LYS A 309 4.26 -6.69 20.74
N GLY A 310 5.42 -6.73 21.39
CA GLY A 310 6.08 -7.95 21.86
C GLY A 310 7.57 -7.90 21.50
N VAL A 311 8.16 -9.07 21.22
CA VAL A 311 9.51 -9.15 20.63
C VAL A 311 9.35 -9.24 19.11
N ILE A 312 9.74 -8.18 18.41
CA ILE A 312 9.47 -7.99 16.98
C ILE A 312 10.75 -8.10 16.17
N HIS A 313 10.72 -8.88 15.09
CA HIS A 313 11.71 -8.81 14.00
C HIS A 313 11.15 -7.97 12.86
N TYR A 314 11.98 -7.18 12.19
CA TYR A 314 11.55 -6.27 11.12
C TYR A 314 12.32 -6.51 9.83
N LEU A 315 11.64 -6.34 8.69
CA LEU A 315 12.27 -6.29 7.37
C LEU A 315 12.03 -4.92 6.75
N ASP A 316 13.08 -4.37 6.14
CA ASP A 316 12.99 -3.16 5.32
C ASP A 316 12.45 -3.46 3.91
N ALA A 317 11.93 -2.45 3.25
CA ALA A 317 11.65 -2.43 1.81
C ALA A 317 12.53 -1.39 1.10
N GLN A 318 12.98 -1.68 -0.13
CA GLN A 318 13.81 -0.78 -0.93
C GLN A 318 13.22 -0.61 -2.33
N PHE A 319 13.25 0.62 -2.84
CA PHE A 319 12.58 1.03 -4.08
C PHE A 319 13.38 2.09 -4.83
N ALA A 320 13.22 2.16 -6.15
CA ALA A 320 13.60 3.37 -6.89
C ALA A 320 12.62 4.52 -6.57
N GLN A 321 13.16 5.73 -6.42
CA GLN A 321 12.41 6.98 -6.48
C GLN A 321 12.37 7.49 -7.93
N ARG A 322 11.57 8.54 -8.20
CA ARG A 322 11.47 9.12 -9.56
C ARG A 322 12.81 9.51 -10.17
N ASP A 323 13.78 10.00 -9.43
CA ASP A 323 15.12 10.32 -9.98
C ASP A 323 16.01 9.09 -10.25
N GLY A 324 15.57 7.90 -9.85
CA GLY A 324 16.36 6.66 -9.86
C GLY A 324 17.24 6.45 -8.61
N SER A 325 17.15 7.29 -7.59
CA SER A 325 17.78 7.05 -6.28
C SER A 325 17.00 6.01 -5.47
N VAL A 326 17.61 5.42 -4.43
CA VAL A 326 16.97 4.37 -3.62
C VAL A 326 16.25 4.96 -2.39
N ARG A 327 14.93 4.84 -2.32
CA ARG A 327 14.15 4.99 -1.08
C ARG A 327 14.20 3.68 -0.30
N THR A 328 14.52 3.76 0.98
CA THR A 328 14.33 2.64 1.92
C THR A 328 13.18 2.97 2.86
N ILE A 329 12.13 2.15 2.88
CA ILE A 329 11.13 2.16 3.94
C ILE A 329 11.66 1.25 5.04
N LYS A 330 12.07 1.86 6.16
CA LYS A 330 12.50 1.13 7.34
C LYS A 330 11.30 0.42 7.98
N ASN A 331 11.52 -0.77 8.53
CA ASN A 331 10.50 -1.49 9.31
C ASN A 331 9.17 -1.72 8.54
N ALA A 332 9.22 -1.87 7.21
CA ALA A 332 8.03 -1.99 6.35
C ALA A 332 7.21 -3.27 6.60
N VAL A 333 7.85 -4.33 7.07
CA VAL A 333 7.20 -5.56 7.54
C VAL A 333 7.63 -5.82 8.98
N CYS A 334 6.68 -6.16 9.85
CA CYS A 334 6.94 -6.67 11.18
C CYS A 334 6.58 -8.15 11.29
N ILE A 335 7.35 -8.89 12.08
CA ILE A 335 7.25 -10.34 12.26
C ILE A 335 7.35 -10.64 13.76
N HIS A 336 6.33 -11.27 14.32
CA HIS A 336 6.29 -11.63 15.73
C HIS A 336 5.36 -12.83 15.96
N GLU A 337 5.32 -13.33 17.20
CA GLU A 337 4.40 -14.38 17.62
C GLU A 337 3.60 -13.97 18.84
N GLU A 338 2.32 -14.38 18.88
CA GLU A 338 1.34 -13.98 19.91
C GLU A 338 0.67 -15.21 20.50
N ASP A 339 0.35 -15.16 21.80
CA ASP A 339 -0.59 -16.11 22.41
C ASP A 339 -1.96 -16.02 21.71
N ASN A 340 -2.56 -17.18 21.44
CA ASN A 340 -3.84 -17.31 20.75
C ASN A 340 -4.84 -18.14 21.57
N GLY A 341 -4.75 -18.10 22.90
CA GLY A 341 -5.66 -18.79 23.80
C GLY A 341 -5.39 -20.29 23.93
N ILE A 342 -6.42 -21.10 23.72
CA ILE A 342 -6.38 -22.57 23.81
C ILE A 342 -6.37 -23.15 22.40
N LEU A 343 -5.41 -24.04 22.11
CA LEU A 343 -5.36 -24.82 20.86
C LEU A 343 -6.35 -25.98 20.91
N PHE A 344 -6.32 -26.74 22.00
CA PHE A 344 -7.33 -27.74 22.34
C PHE A 344 -7.38 -27.98 23.85
N LYS A 345 -8.56 -28.41 24.33
CA LYS A 345 -8.77 -28.90 25.70
C LYS A 345 -9.73 -30.09 25.66
N HIS A 346 -9.47 -31.10 26.49
CA HIS A 346 -10.40 -32.17 26.81
C HIS A 346 -10.44 -32.42 28.32
N THR A 347 -11.57 -32.94 28.80
CA THR A 347 -11.76 -33.36 30.19
C THR A 347 -12.68 -34.57 30.20
N ASP A 348 -12.26 -35.71 30.76
CA ASP A 348 -13.18 -36.83 31.02
C ASP A 348 -13.79 -36.64 32.42
N PHE A 349 -15.12 -36.73 32.49
CA PHE A 349 -15.90 -36.59 33.72
C PHE A 349 -15.88 -37.84 34.61
N ARG A 350 -15.24 -38.94 34.16
CA ARG A 350 -15.17 -40.22 34.88
C ARG A 350 -14.06 -40.24 35.95
N ASP A 351 -12.99 -39.49 35.71
CA ASP A 351 -11.79 -39.43 36.56
C ASP A 351 -11.25 -38.00 36.73
N ASP A 352 -11.99 -37.00 36.25
CA ASP A 352 -11.62 -35.57 36.18
C ASP A 352 -10.28 -35.29 35.48
N SER A 353 -9.80 -36.20 34.63
CA SER A 353 -8.54 -36.03 33.89
C SER A 353 -8.65 -34.91 32.86
N VAL A 354 -7.65 -33.99 32.84
CA VAL A 354 -7.65 -32.82 31.95
C VAL A 354 -6.42 -32.82 31.06
N THR A 355 -6.63 -32.72 29.74
CA THR A 355 -5.59 -32.37 28.77
C THR A 355 -5.86 -30.97 28.22
N VAL A 356 -4.86 -30.10 28.19
CA VAL A 356 -4.96 -28.75 27.61
C VAL A 356 -3.65 -28.34 26.95
N THR A 357 -3.73 -27.66 25.80
CA THR A 357 -2.59 -27.06 25.11
C THR A 357 -2.96 -25.64 24.70
N ARG A 358 -2.08 -24.67 24.98
CA ARG A 358 -2.25 -23.28 24.52
C ARG A 358 -1.90 -23.14 23.05
N ALA A 359 -2.56 -22.22 22.37
CA ALA A 359 -2.21 -21.85 21.00
C ALA A 359 -1.26 -20.65 21.00
N ARG A 360 -0.33 -20.63 20.05
CA ARG A 360 0.45 -19.46 19.64
C ARG A 360 0.31 -19.31 18.13
N LYS A 361 0.22 -18.08 17.65
CA LYS A 361 0.23 -17.73 16.23
C LYS A 361 1.50 -16.97 15.87
N LEU A 362 2.00 -17.15 14.65
CA LEU A 362 2.99 -16.28 14.04
C LEU A 362 2.25 -15.27 13.14
N ILE A 363 2.70 -14.01 13.16
CA ILE A 363 2.15 -12.93 12.34
C ILE A 363 3.27 -12.36 11.47
N VAL A 364 2.98 -12.15 10.18
CA VAL A 364 3.77 -11.32 9.27
C VAL A 364 2.86 -10.20 8.79
N GLN A 365 3.14 -8.96 9.21
CA GLN A 365 2.26 -7.80 9.04
C GLN A 365 2.92 -6.66 8.28
N GLN A 366 2.14 -5.99 7.43
CA GLN A 366 2.39 -4.61 7.01
C GLN A 366 1.20 -3.72 7.38
N ILE A 367 1.41 -2.41 7.41
CA ILE A 367 0.33 -1.42 7.33
C ILE A 367 0.64 -0.51 6.15
N PHE A 368 -0.36 -0.15 5.34
CA PHE A 368 -0.21 0.82 4.26
C PHE A 368 -1.34 1.84 4.26
N THR A 369 -1.03 3.08 3.86
CA THR A 369 -1.98 4.21 3.80
C THR A 369 -2.34 4.51 2.35
N ALA A 370 -3.59 4.26 1.95
CA ALA A 370 -4.14 4.75 0.68
C ALA A 370 -4.97 6.00 0.93
N ALA A 371 -4.33 7.17 0.75
CA ALA A 371 -4.91 8.51 0.91
C ALA A 371 -5.55 8.77 2.30
N ASN A 372 -6.80 8.36 2.48
CA ASN A 372 -7.59 8.51 3.71
C ASN A 372 -7.72 7.21 4.54
N TYR A 373 -7.42 6.03 3.98
CA TYR A 373 -7.55 4.73 4.68
C TYR A 373 -6.20 4.11 5.05
N GLU A 374 -6.17 3.45 6.20
CA GLU A 374 -5.09 2.54 6.61
C GLU A 374 -5.56 1.08 6.53
N TYR A 375 -4.77 0.25 5.87
CA TYR A 375 -4.97 -1.19 5.76
C TYR A 375 -3.86 -1.92 6.52
N ALA A 376 -4.19 -2.49 7.68
CA ALA A 376 -3.27 -3.37 8.41
C ALA A 376 -3.50 -4.82 7.97
N CYS A 377 -2.63 -5.31 7.07
CA CYS A 377 -2.72 -6.65 6.49
C CYS A 377 -1.78 -7.61 7.24
N GLN A 378 -2.37 -8.63 7.85
CA GLN A 378 -1.68 -9.67 8.61
C GLN A 378 -1.79 -11.03 7.90
N TRP A 379 -0.67 -11.70 7.70
CA TRP A 379 -0.62 -13.12 7.37
C TRP A 379 -0.34 -13.92 8.64
N VAL A 380 -1.34 -14.67 9.10
CA VAL A 380 -1.31 -15.37 10.39
C VAL A 380 -1.15 -16.88 10.16
N PHE A 381 -0.21 -17.50 10.86
CA PHE A 381 0.06 -18.94 10.84
C PHE A 381 -0.24 -19.54 12.21
N HIS A 382 -0.93 -20.69 12.23
CA HIS A 382 -1.45 -21.32 13.45
C HIS A 382 -0.89 -22.74 13.63
N GLN A 383 -0.73 -23.19 14.88
CA GLN A 383 -0.09 -24.48 15.21
C GLN A 383 -0.89 -25.73 14.79
N ASP A 384 -2.14 -25.58 14.37
CA ASP A 384 -2.99 -26.63 13.77
C ASP A 384 -2.70 -26.85 12.27
N GLY A 385 -1.95 -25.94 11.63
CA GLY A 385 -1.71 -25.92 10.19
C GLY A 385 -2.52 -24.86 9.43
N THR A 386 -3.39 -24.10 10.11
CA THR A 386 -4.19 -23.04 9.48
C THR A 386 -3.32 -21.84 9.07
N ILE A 387 -3.61 -21.28 7.90
CA ILE A 387 -3.06 -20.00 7.41
C ILE A 387 -4.24 -19.05 7.19
N GLN A 388 -4.25 -17.94 7.90
CA GLN A 388 -5.34 -16.96 7.93
C GLN A 388 -4.83 -15.59 7.44
N PRO A 389 -5.31 -15.06 6.29
CA PRO A 389 -5.22 -13.64 6.03
C PRO A 389 -6.21 -12.88 6.92
N GLU A 390 -5.75 -11.82 7.57
CA GLU A 390 -6.56 -10.95 8.41
C GLU A 390 -6.27 -9.48 8.06
N ILE A 391 -7.28 -8.75 7.61
CA ILE A 391 -7.16 -7.34 7.22
C ILE A 391 -7.99 -6.50 8.18
N LYS A 392 -7.39 -5.43 8.72
CA LYS A 392 -8.07 -4.45 9.56
C LYS A 392 -8.11 -3.12 8.81
N LEU A 393 -9.33 -2.65 8.56
CA LEU A 393 -9.59 -1.35 7.94
C LEU A 393 -9.66 -0.29 9.04
N THR A 394 -8.91 0.79 8.90
CA THR A 394 -8.92 1.93 9.81
C THR A 394 -8.56 3.22 9.04
N GLY A 395 -8.25 4.29 9.74
CA GLY A 395 -8.08 5.62 9.15
C GLY A 395 -9.40 6.38 9.14
N ILE A 396 -9.67 7.10 8.06
CA ILE A 396 -10.73 8.12 7.97
C ILE A 396 -11.60 7.87 6.73
N LEU A 397 -12.91 8.04 6.86
CA LEU A 397 -13.87 7.86 5.76
C LEU A 397 -13.60 8.86 4.61
N ASN A 398 -13.79 8.41 3.37
CA ASN A 398 -13.90 9.33 2.25
C ASN A 398 -15.23 10.10 2.31
N THR A 399 -15.13 11.42 2.38
CA THR A 399 -16.25 12.35 2.58
C THR A 399 -16.54 13.18 1.35
N TYR A 400 -17.77 13.70 1.27
CA TYR A 400 -18.18 14.72 0.33
C TYR A 400 -19.07 15.77 1.02
N ALA A 401 -19.19 16.96 0.43
CA ALA A 401 -19.93 18.07 1.01
C ALA A 401 -21.45 17.87 0.87
N LEU A 402 -22.18 18.02 1.98
CA LEU A 402 -23.63 17.97 2.06
C LEU A 402 -24.17 19.38 2.36
N SER A 403 -25.21 19.83 1.67
CA SER A 403 -25.80 21.15 1.91
C SER A 403 -26.66 21.15 3.17
N GLU A 404 -26.92 22.33 3.75
CA GLU A 404 -27.81 22.45 4.91
C GLU A 404 -29.23 21.98 4.55
N GLY A 405 -29.69 20.89 5.15
CA GLY A 405 -30.99 20.26 4.85
C GLY A 405 -31.02 19.35 3.61
N GLU A 406 -29.86 19.02 3.02
CA GLU A 406 -29.75 17.99 1.98
C GLU A 406 -29.70 16.60 2.63
N ASP A 407 -30.49 15.64 2.11
CA ASP A 407 -30.49 14.26 2.62
C ASP A 407 -29.32 13.47 1.99
N ALA A 408 -28.55 12.76 2.82
CA ALA A 408 -27.48 11.88 2.38
C ALA A 408 -28.00 10.51 1.89
N GLY A 409 -29.25 10.17 2.19
CA GLY A 409 -29.88 8.91 1.80
C GLY A 409 -30.31 8.88 0.32
N PRO A 410 -30.33 7.69 -0.32
CA PRO A 410 -29.97 6.38 0.22
C PRO A 410 -28.48 6.01 -0.02
N TRP A 411 -27.67 6.90 -0.59
CA TRP A 411 -26.33 6.58 -1.12
C TRP A 411 -25.16 6.88 -0.18
N GLY A 412 -25.42 7.54 0.95
CA GLY A 412 -24.43 7.79 1.99
C GLY A 412 -25.08 8.00 3.36
N THR A 413 -24.35 8.65 4.26
CA THR A 413 -24.80 8.98 5.62
C THR A 413 -24.15 10.30 6.04
N GLU A 414 -24.92 11.22 6.64
CA GLU A 414 -24.35 12.41 7.27
C GLU A 414 -23.60 11.98 8.54
N VAL A 415 -22.26 12.07 8.50
CA VAL A 415 -21.38 11.64 9.61
C VAL A 415 -20.97 12.81 10.51
N TYR A 416 -21.14 14.03 10.02
CA TYR A 416 -20.98 15.30 10.73
C TYR A 416 -21.82 16.35 9.97
N PRO A 417 -22.34 17.42 10.61
CA PRO A 417 -23.16 18.41 9.91
C PRO A 417 -22.49 18.93 8.63
N GLN A 418 -23.21 18.86 7.52
CA GLN A 418 -22.76 19.22 6.17
C GLN A 418 -21.69 18.29 5.56
N VAL A 419 -21.54 17.06 6.07
CA VAL A 419 -20.55 16.07 5.60
C VAL A 419 -21.18 14.69 5.43
N THR A 420 -21.30 14.25 4.18
CA THR A 420 -21.76 12.89 3.83
C THR A 420 -20.57 11.95 3.60
N ALA A 421 -20.64 10.74 4.17
CA ALA A 421 -19.78 9.62 3.79
C ALA A 421 -20.57 8.68 2.88
N HIS A 422 -20.08 8.44 1.67
CA HIS A 422 -20.80 7.64 0.67
C HIS A 422 -20.62 6.14 0.92
N ASN A 423 -21.69 5.36 0.69
CA ASN A 423 -21.68 3.91 0.74
C ASN A 423 -20.60 3.36 -0.21
N HIS A 424 -19.84 2.36 0.23
CA HIS A 424 -18.78 1.74 -0.57
C HIS A 424 -18.49 0.31 -0.08
N GLN A 425 -17.73 -0.42 -0.88
CA GLN A 425 -17.19 -1.74 -0.52
C GLN A 425 -15.67 -1.70 -0.47
N HIS A 426 -15.07 -2.68 0.21
CA HIS A 426 -13.64 -3.00 0.13
C HIS A 426 -13.52 -4.45 -0.30
N LEU A 427 -12.96 -4.70 -1.49
CA LEU A 427 -12.86 -6.02 -2.11
C LEU A 427 -11.39 -6.36 -2.37
N PHE A 428 -10.95 -7.55 -1.98
CA PHE A 428 -9.56 -8.05 -2.02
C PHE A 428 -9.50 -9.43 -2.70
#